data_AF-A0AAD7VWZ1-F1
#
_entry.id   AF-A0AAD7VWZ1-F1
#
_cell.length_a   1.000
_cell.length_b   1.000
_cell.length_c   1.000
_cell.angle_alpha   90.00
_cell.angle_beta   90.00
_cell.angle_gamma   90.00
#
_symmetry.space_group_name_H-M   'P 1'
#
loop_
_entity.id
_entity.type
_entity.pdbx_description
1 polymer ?
#
loop_
_entity_poly.entity_id
_entity_poly.type
_entity_poly.pdbx_seq_one_letter_code
_entity_poly.pdbx_strand_id
1 'polypeptide(L)'
;MLFLQRSSRHVSAIRRWHKSALEVVEQPAPEETVTGSFGAFIHGVKPEQMSQTVLRRSKRMVLDSLGVGLLGSTTQVFQLALQHCQQMYAPDDISSVYGHSGIRLSPTLAAFVNGVAVSNDGHVHIVLWACSLGIAPRQGKV
;
A
#
# COMPACT_ATOMS: atom_id res chain seq x y z
N MET A 1 -33.09 -28.21 33.67
CA MET A 1 -33.58 -26.83 33.54
C MET A 1 -32.90 -25.97 34.60
N LEU A 2 -31.84 -25.23 34.24
CA LEU A 2 -31.21 -24.21 35.10
C LEU A 2 -30.71 -23.06 34.21
N PHE A 3 -31.54 -22.02 34.06
CA PHE A 3 -31.08 -20.63 33.98
C PHE A 3 -30.92 -20.16 35.44
N LEU A 4 -30.07 -19.23 35.89
CA LEU A 4 -29.46 -18.03 35.32
C LEU A 4 -28.45 -17.55 36.40
N GLN A 5 -27.23 -17.09 36.08
CA GLN A 5 -26.75 -15.76 36.51
C GLN A 5 -25.36 -15.40 35.95
N ARG A 6 -25.30 -14.21 35.33
CA ARG A 6 -24.12 -13.47 34.87
C ARG A 6 -23.11 -13.22 36.00
N SER A 7 -21.82 -13.25 35.67
CA SER A 7 -20.84 -12.33 36.25
C SER A 7 -19.77 -12.00 35.22
N SER A 8 -19.94 -10.86 34.55
CA SER A 8 -18.88 -10.12 33.90
C SER A 8 -17.76 -9.87 34.92
N ARG A 9 -16.57 -10.41 34.67
CA ARG A 9 -15.35 -9.93 35.33
C ARG A 9 -14.46 -9.36 34.25
N HIS A 10 -14.55 -8.04 34.14
CA HIS A 10 -13.63 -7.15 33.48
C HIS A 10 -12.18 -7.65 33.67
N VAL A 11 -11.58 -8.15 32.60
CA VAL A 11 -10.13 -8.25 32.49
C VAL A 11 -9.64 -6.87 32.04
N SER A 12 -9.69 -5.91 32.97
CA SER A 12 -8.99 -4.64 32.86
C SER A 12 -7.51 -4.89 33.12
N ALA A 13 -6.84 -5.50 32.14
CA ALA A 13 -5.39 -5.52 32.07
C ALA A 13 -4.93 -4.12 31.65
N ILE A 14 -4.64 -3.31 32.67
CA ILE A 14 -3.94 -2.04 32.57
C ILE A 14 -2.64 -2.29 31.81
N ARG A 15 -2.61 -1.95 30.51
CA ARG A 15 -1.35 -1.79 29.77
C ARG A 15 -0.62 -0.64 30.45
N ARG A 16 0.39 -0.96 31.26
CA ARG A 16 1.30 0.02 31.86
C ARG A 16 2.15 0.58 30.72
N TRP A 17 1.75 1.72 30.18
CA TRP A 17 2.52 2.43 29.17
C TRP A 17 3.89 2.79 29.79
N HIS A 18 4.97 2.50 29.07
CA HIS A 18 6.33 2.85 29.51
C HIS A 18 6.44 4.39 29.60
N LYS A 19 7.17 4.92 30.60
CA LYS A 19 7.31 6.38 30.83
C LYS A 19 7.68 7.17 29.57
N SER A 20 8.52 6.60 28.69
CA SER A 20 8.89 7.20 27.42
C SER A 20 7.72 7.40 26.44
N ALA A 21 6.68 6.57 26.52
CA ALA A 21 5.46 6.74 25.72
C ALA A 21 4.49 7.75 26.37
N LEU A 22 4.56 7.94 27.68
CA LEU A 22 3.78 8.94 28.42
C LEU A 22 4.30 10.36 28.15
N GLU A 23 5.62 10.55 28.07
CA GLU A 23 6.24 11.84 27.70
C GLU A 23 5.90 12.28 26.26
N VAL A 24 5.64 11.35 25.34
CA VAL A 24 5.16 11.66 23.98
C VAL A 24 3.71 12.13 23.97
N VAL A 25 2.88 11.67 24.92
CA VAL A 25 1.47 12.04 25.02
C VAL A 25 1.28 13.43 25.63
N GLU A 26 2.22 13.91 26.44
CA GLU A 26 2.18 15.23 27.10
C GLU A 26 2.81 16.37 26.27
N GLN A 27 3.09 16.18 24.98
CA GLN A 27 3.58 17.27 24.14
C GLN A 27 2.49 18.32 23.89
N PRO A 28 2.80 19.63 24.02
CA PRO A 28 1.90 20.71 23.63
C PRO A 28 1.63 20.66 22.12
N ALA A 29 0.60 21.40 21.67
CA ALA A 29 0.04 21.42 20.30
C ALA A 29 0.99 20.90 19.21
N PRO A 30 0.54 19.97 18.34
CA PRO A 30 1.44 19.17 17.50
C PRO A 30 2.37 20.10 16.73
N GLU A 31 3.66 20.06 17.05
CA GLU A 31 4.67 20.68 16.22
C GLU A 31 4.48 20.11 14.80
N GLU A 32 4.46 20.97 13.78
CA GLU A 32 4.34 20.54 12.39
C GLU A 32 5.58 19.75 11.98
N THR A 33 5.57 18.45 12.27
CA THR A 33 6.61 17.53 11.82
C THR A 33 6.40 17.23 10.34
N VAL A 34 7.49 16.95 9.63
CA VAL A 34 7.41 16.49 8.24
C VAL A 34 6.51 15.24 8.15
N THR A 35 6.69 14.28 9.06
CA THR A 35 5.83 13.08 9.13
C THR A 35 4.36 13.42 9.34
N GLY A 36 4.05 14.35 10.26
CA GLY A 36 2.69 14.82 10.52
C GLY A 36 2.07 15.52 9.32
N SER A 37 2.84 16.35 8.61
CA SER A 37 2.42 17.03 7.38
C SER A 37 2.09 16.04 6.26
N PHE A 38 2.95 15.06 6.00
CA PHE A 38 2.68 14.01 5.00
C PHE A 38 1.47 13.15 5.39
N GLY A 39 1.34 12.78 6.66
CA GLY A 39 0.17 12.04 7.17
C GLY A 39 -1.13 12.82 6.96
N ALA A 40 -1.15 14.10 7.32
CA ALA A 40 -2.30 14.99 7.12
C ALA A 40 -2.63 15.16 5.63
N PHE A 41 -1.61 15.32 4.78
CA PHE A 41 -1.79 15.41 3.33
C PHE A 41 -2.39 14.13 2.73
N ILE A 42 -1.84 12.95 3.05
CA ILE A 42 -2.34 11.65 2.54
C ILE A 42 -3.77 11.40 3.01
N HIS A 43 -4.10 11.77 4.25
CA HIS A 43 -5.45 11.64 4.78
C HIS A 43 -6.44 12.63 4.13
N GLY A 44 -6.00 13.87 3.85
CA GLY A 44 -6.87 14.96 3.40
C GLY A 44 -7.06 15.06 1.88
N VAL A 45 -6.23 14.39 1.07
CA VAL A 45 -6.31 14.48 -0.39
C VAL A 45 -7.59 13.83 -0.92
N LYS A 46 -8.30 14.55 -1.81
CA LYS A 46 -9.54 14.08 -2.44
C LYS A 46 -9.41 13.97 -3.97
N PRO A 47 -10.21 13.11 -4.63
CA PRO A 47 -10.16 12.95 -6.10
C PRO A 47 -10.36 14.25 -6.88
N GLU A 48 -11.17 15.19 -6.36
CA GLU A 48 -11.47 16.47 -7.02
C GLU A 48 -10.25 17.40 -7.09
N GLN A 49 -9.24 17.17 -6.24
CA GLN A 49 -8.01 17.95 -6.21
C GLN A 49 -6.98 17.47 -7.26
N MET A 50 -7.26 16.38 -7.98
CA MET A 50 -6.36 15.85 -9.01
C MET A 50 -6.49 16.63 -10.31
N SER A 51 -5.38 17.21 -10.78
CA SER A 51 -5.36 17.87 -12.10
C SER A 51 -5.54 16.85 -13.23
N GLN A 52 -6.09 17.31 -14.36
CA GLN A 52 -6.23 16.49 -15.57
C GLN A 52 -4.89 15.93 -16.07
N THR A 53 -3.79 16.66 -15.87
CA THR A 53 -2.45 16.20 -16.20
C THR A 53 -2.05 15.00 -15.36
N VAL A 54 -2.27 15.05 -14.04
CA VAL A 54 -1.99 13.92 -13.13
C VAL A 54 -2.86 12.73 -13.52
N LEU A 55 -4.17 12.91 -13.70
CA LEU A 55 -5.07 11.83 -14.10
C LEU A 55 -4.64 11.16 -15.41
N ARG A 56 -4.27 11.95 -16.43
CA ARG A 56 -3.80 11.42 -17.71
C ARG A 56 -2.48 10.64 -17.55
N ARG A 57 -1.53 11.13 -16.75
CA ARG A 57 -0.26 10.43 -16.50
C ARG A 57 -0.47 9.15 -15.68
N SER A 58 -1.26 9.21 -14.61
CA SER A 58 -1.58 8.05 -13.77
C SER A 58 -2.23 6.92 -14.56
N LYS A 59 -3.16 7.22 -15.47
CA LYS A 59 -3.76 6.20 -16.36
C LYS A 59 -2.70 5.49 -17.21
N ARG A 60 -1.78 6.24 -17.82
CA ARG A 60 -0.69 5.67 -18.61
C ARG A 60 0.25 4.84 -17.75
N MET A 61 0.60 5.33 -16.55
CA MET A 61 1.45 4.60 -15.60
C MET A 61 0.83 3.27 -15.17
N VAL A 62 -0.47 3.27 -14.85
CA VAL A 62 -1.20 2.04 -14.47
C VAL A 62 -1.24 1.06 -15.64
N LEU A 63 -1.57 1.52 -16.85
CA LEU A 63 -1.61 0.64 -18.03
C LEU A 63 -0.24 0.05 -18.37
N ASP A 64 0.81 0.87 -18.30
CA ASP A 64 2.18 0.42 -18.52
C ASP A 64 2.61 -0.61 -17.45
N SER A 65 2.34 -0.32 -16.17
CA SER A 65 2.62 -1.23 -15.04
C SER A 65 1.89 -2.57 -15.17
N LEU A 66 0.65 -2.57 -15.66
CA LEU A 66 -0.09 -3.80 -15.94
C LEU A 66 0.53 -4.57 -17.11
N GLY A 67 0.95 -3.89 -18.17
CA GLY A 67 1.62 -4.51 -19.31
C GLY A 67 2.91 -5.21 -18.92
N VAL A 68 3.81 -4.51 -18.21
CA VAL A 68 5.07 -5.11 -17.73
C VAL A 68 4.83 -6.19 -16.69
N GLY A 69 3.82 -6.04 -15.83
CA GLY A 69 3.44 -7.05 -14.85
C GLY A 69 2.93 -8.35 -15.49
N LEU A 70 2.14 -8.25 -16.56
CA LEU A 70 1.70 -9.42 -17.32
C LEU A 70 2.88 -10.10 -18.03
N LEU A 71 3.79 -9.33 -18.63
CA LEU A 71 5.00 -9.88 -19.25
C LEU A 71 5.88 -10.60 -18.21
N GLY A 72 6.15 -9.93 -17.08
CA GLY A 72 6.97 -10.44 -16.00
C GLY A 72 6.37 -11.63 -15.25
N SER A 73 5.05 -11.87 -15.36
CA SER A 73 4.39 -13.06 -14.79
C SER A 73 4.81 -14.39 -15.45
N THR A 74 5.51 -14.32 -16.58
CA THR A 74 6.07 -15.50 -17.27
C THR A 74 7.49 -15.84 -16.81
N THR A 75 8.10 -15.01 -15.96
CA THR A 75 9.49 -15.18 -15.51
C THR A 75 9.63 -16.28 -14.45
N GLN A 76 10.81 -16.91 -14.39
CA GLN A 76 11.13 -17.92 -13.39
C GLN A 76 11.06 -17.37 -11.95
N VAL A 77 11.53 -16.14 -11.75
CA VAL A 77 11.51 -15.47 -10.44
C VAL A 77 10.07 -15.28 -9.95
N PHE A 78 9.15 -14.89 -10.85
CA PHE A 78 7.73 -14.81 -10.53
C PHE A 78 7.16 -16.18 -10.14
N GLN A 79 7.46 -17.24 -10.89
CA GLN A 79 6.97 -18.59 -10.60
C GLN A 79 7.43 -19.08 -9.22
N LEU A 80 8.69 -18.84 -8.85
CA LEU A 80 9.21 -19.18 -7.52
C LEU A 80 8.49 -18.41 -6.41
N ALA A 81 8.28 -17.11 -6.59
CA ALA A 81 7.54 -16.29 -5.63
C ALA A 81 6.09 -16.77 -5.47
N LEU A 82 5.42 -17.08 -6.58
CA LEU A 82 4.05 -17.57 -6.61
C LEU A 82 3.91 -18.92 -5.87
N GLN A 83 4.79 -19.88 -6.17
CA GLN A 83 4.80 -21.18 -5.51
C GLN A 83 5.00 -21.06 -4.00
N HIS A 84 5.92 -20.19 -3.57
CA HIS A 84 6.15 -19.95 -2.15
C HIS A 84 4.92 -19.34 -1.46
N CYS A 85 4.28 -18.35 -2.09
CA CYS A 85 3.09 -17.71 -1.54
C CYS A 85 1.88 -18.66 -1.48
N GLN A 86 1.73 -19.57 -2.44
CA GLN A 86 0.64 -20.57 -2.44
C GLN A 86 0.76 -21.59 -1.30
N GLN A 87 1.98 -21.91 -0.89
CA GLN A 87 2.23 -22.82 0.23
C GLN A 87 1.99 -22.15 1.59
N MET A 88 1.96 -20.82 1.61
CA MET A 88 1.76 -20.05 2.82
C MET A 88 0.25 -19.94 3.08
N TYR A 89 -0.24 -20.76 4.01
CA TYR A 89 -1.65 -20.76 4.40
C TYR A 89 -2.12 -19.35 4.78
N ALA A 90 -2.97 -18.76 3.95
CA ALA A 90 -3.65 -17.51 4.23
C ALA A 90 -5.17 -17.74 4.17
N PRO A 91 -5.95 -17.22 5.13
CA PRO A 91 -7.38 -17.51 5.23
C PRO A 91 -8.24 -16.80 4.17
N ASP A 92 -7.71 -15.79 3.47
CA ASP A 92 -8.50 -14.84 2.67
C ASP A 92 -8.00 -14.71 1.22
N ASP A 93 -8.18 -15.75 0.40
CA ASP A 93 -7.77 -15.76 -1.02
C ASP A 93 -8.76 -15.01 -1.93
N ILE A 94 -8.75 -13.68 -1.82
CA ILE A 94 -9.65 -12.79 -2.55
C ILE A 94 -8.98 -12.02 -3.70
N SER A 95 -7.66 -11.90 -3.69
CA SER A 95 -6.93 -11.04 -4.63
C SER A 95 -6.33 -11.83 -5.80
N SER A 96 -6.44 -11.26 -7.00
CA SER A 96 -5.97 -11.88 -8.25
C SER A 96 -4.48 -11.67 -8.48
N VAL A 97 -3.87 -12.68 -9.09
CA VAL A 97 -2.49 -12.67 -9.54
C VAL A 97 -2.43 -12.38 -11.05
N TYR A 98 -1.50 -11.52 -11.48
CA TYR A 98 -1.33 -11.17 -12.89
C TYR A 98 -1.06 -12.40 -13.76
N GLY A 99 -1.76 -12.49 -14.89
CA GLY A 99 -1.62 -13.59 -15.86
C GLY A 99 -2.23 -14.92 -15.42
N HIS A 100 -2.75 -15.04 -14.19
CA HIS A 100 -3.16 -16.31 -13.58
C HIS A 100 -4.57 -16.21 -12.98
N SER A 101 -5.61 -16.22 -13.82
CA SER A 101 -7.01 -16.05 -13.41
C SER A 101 -7.54 -17.12 -12.45
N GLY A 102 -6.95 -18.32 -12.47
CA GLY A 102 -7.32 -19.43 -11.58
C GLY A 102 -6.65 -19.40 -10.20
N ILE A 103 -5.73 -18.45 -9.97
CA ILE A 103 -4.99 -18.37 -8.70
C ILE A 103 -5.40 -17.11 -7.97
N ARG A 104 -5.75 -17.29 -6.70
CA ARG A 104 -6.02 -16.21 -5.76
C ARG A 104 -5.17 -16.39 -4.53
N LEU A 105 -4.76 -15.27 -3.96
CA LEU A 105 -3.96 -15.19 -2.75
C LEU A 105 -4.54 -14.10 -1.84
N SER A 106 -4.09 -14.09 -0.58
CA SER A 106 -4.35 -12.94 0.29
C SER A 106 -3.82 -11.63 -0.31
N PRO A 107 -4.44 -10.48 0.00
CA PRO A 107 -4.06 -9.20 -0.60
C PRO A 107 -2.57 -8.87 -0.50
N THR A 108 -1.94 -9.19 0.64
CA THR A 108 -0.51 -8.98 0.86
C THR A 108 0.36 -9.84 -0.05
N LEU A 109 -0.01 -11.10 -0.25
CA LEU A 109 0.76 -12.04 -1.08
C LEU A 109 0.54 -11.78 -2.57
N ALA A 110 -0.69 -11.48 -2.97
CA ALA A 110 -0.99 -11.05 -4.32
C ALA A 110 -0.23 -9.77 -4.68
N ALA A 111 -0.19 -8.77 -3.78
CA ALA A 111 0.59 -7.55 -3.99
C ALA A 111 2.10 -7.82 -4.12
N PHE A 112 2.65 -8.71 -3.30
CA PHE A 112 4.05 -9.11 -3.39
C PHE A 112 4.37 -9.77 -4.74
N VAL A 113 3.63 -10.81 -5.12
CA VAL A 113 3.86 -11.56 -6.36
C VAL A 113 3.65 -10.68 -7.61
N ASN A 114 2.61 -9.83 -7.61
CA ASN A 114 2.39 -8.87 -8.70
C ASN A 114 3.51 -7.81 -8.75
N GLY A 115 4.04 -7.38 -7.60
CA GLY A 115 5.18 -6.47 -7.51
C GLY A 115 6.48 -7.07 -8.08
N VAL A 116 6.74 -8.35 -7.78
CA VAL A 116 7.85 -9.12 -8.35
C VAL A 116 7.72 -9.18 -9.87
N ALA A 117 6.53 -9.49 -10.41
CA ALA A 117 6.27 -9.48 -11.84
C ALA A 117 6.60 -8.13 -12.49
N VAL A 118 6.21 -7.02 -11.87
CA VAL A 118 6.47 -5.67 -12.41
C VAL A 118 7.98 -5.34 -12.38
N SER A 119 8.68 -5.65 -11.28
CA SER A 119 10.07 -5.23 -11.07
C SER A 119 11.14 -6.06 -11.80
N ASN A 120 10.81 -7.29 -12.22
CA ASN A 120 11.81 -8.25 -12.70
C ASN A 120 12.43 -7.90 -14.06
N ASP A 121 11.78 -7.07 -14.88
CA ASP A 121 12.22 -6.82 -16.26
C ASP A 121 13.08 -5.55 -16.41
N GLY A 122 13.50 -4.91 -15.31
CA GLY A 122 14.36 -3.71 -15.35
C GLY A 122 13.74 -2.44 -15.97
N HIS A 123 12.54 -2.54 -16.55
CA HIS A 123 11.85 -1.45 -17.26
C HIS A 123 11.16 -0.42 -16.35
N VAL A 124 10.94 -0.73 -15.07
CA VAL A 124 10.11 0.09 -14.15
C VAL A 124 10.75 1.44 -13.82
N HIS A 125 12.08 1.55 -13.86
CA HIS A 125 12.76 2.79 -13.52
C HIS A 125 12.50 3.94 -14.50
N ILE A 126 12.20 3.66 -15.78
CA ILE A 126 12.03 4.73 -16.78
C ILE A 126 10.63 5.33 -16.79
N VAL A 127 9.60 4.60 -16.37
CA VAL A 127 8.20 5.06 -16.51
C VAL A 127 7.81 6.02 -15.39
N LEU A 128 8.30 5.77 -14.17
CA LEU A 128 8.19 6.72 -13.06
C LEU A 128 9.00 8.00 -13.31
N TRP A 129 10.18 7.86 -13.92
CA TRP A 129 11.10 8.98 -14.19
C TRP A 129 10.65 9.82 -15.40
N ALA A 130 10.19 9.18 -16.49
CA ALA A 130 9.66 9.87 -17.67
C ALA A 130 8.35 10.64 -17.39
N CYS A 131 7.51 10.17 -16.46
CA CYS A 131 6.32 10.92 -16.03
C CYS A 131 6.64 12.09 -15.09
N SER A 132 7.76 12.04 -14.37
CA SER A 132 8.20 13.07 -13.42
C SER A 132 8.88 14.27 -14.09
N LEU A 133 9.50 14.11 -15.26
CA LEU A 133 10.17 15.19 -16.02
C LEU A 133 9.24 16.28 -16.58
N GLY A 134 7.94 16.21 -16.30
CA GLY A 134 6.96 17.22 -16.72
C GLY A 134 6.34 18.01 -15.58
N ILE A 135 7.02 18.18 -14.45
CA ILE A 135 6.73 19.20 -13.42
C ILE A 135 7.84 20.25 -13.51
N ALA A 136 7.72 21.18 -14.46
CA ALA A 136 8.50 22.42 -14.40
C ALA A 136 7.84 23.37 -13.39
N PRO A 137 8.59 24.02 -12.49
CA PRO A 137 8.03 25.07 -11.66
C PRO A 137 7.62 26.22 -12.60
N ARG A 138 6.35 26.63 -12.54
CA ARG A 138 5.98 27.96 -13.07
C ARG A 138 6.70 28.98 -12.19
N GLN A 139 7.79 29.52 -12.72
CA GLN A 139 8.39 30.77 -12.26
C GLN A 139 7.27 31.82 -12.16
N GLY A 140 7.12 32.42 -10.98
CA GLY A 140 6.25 33.56 -10.77
C GLY A 140 6.73 34.72 -11.64
N LYS A 141 5.78 35.38 -12.31
CA LYS A 141 5.96 36.74 -12.80
C LYS A 141 5.47 37.68 -11.70
N VAL A 142 6.39 38.47 -11.15
CA VAL A 142 6.15 39.86 -10.73
C VAL A 142 7.12 40.70 -11.53
#